data_AF-A0A377JU09-F1
#
_entry.id   AF-A0A377JU09-F1
#
_cell.length_a   1.000
_cell.length_b   1.000
_cell.length_c   1.000
_cell.angle_alpha   90.00
_cell.angle_beta   90.00
_cell.angle_gamma   90.00
#
_symmetry.space_group_name_H-M   'P 1'
#
loop_
_entity.id
_entity.type
_entity.pdbx_description
1 polymer ?
#
loop_
_entity_poly.entity_id
_entity_poly.type
_entity_poly.pdbx_seq_one_letter_code
_entity_poly.pdbx_strand_id
1 'polypeptide(L)'
;MYHFDTLPSTQQYALDSIKNGTLHSPFCIHAREQTQGIGSRGNQWNNVESSLMFSFALETKMLPNDLKIESSSIFFGVIMQQFLRSLGSQVWLKYPNDLYIDRQKIGGILTQKVRDSLVCGMGINLISKDYATLESHISQNLTPQGFLNDFFESFVKFTSWKQIFSIYKLEFHKNNSFSFHFRNQRLCLKDAILNDDGSLSVSGERIYSLR
;
A
#
# COMPACT_ATOMS: atom_id res chain seq x y z
N MET A 1 3.45 -17.32 -7.07
CA MET A 1 3.57 -15.99 -7.70
C MET A 1 3.43 -16.15 -9.20
N TYR A 2 2.77 -15.21 -9.87
CA TYR A 2 2.63 -15.16 -11.32
C TYR A 2 3.31 -13.89 -11.83
N HIS A 3 4.11 -14.04 -12.88
CA HIS A 3 4.87 -12.93 -13.47
C HIS A 3 4.42 -12.70 -14.91
N PHE A 4 4.19 -11.44 -15.24
CA PHE A 4 3.80 -10.99 -16.57
C PHE A 4 4.76 -9.90 -17.03
N ASP A 5 5.08 -9.88 -18.31
CA ASP A 5 5.82 -8.76 -18.90
C ASP A 5 4.95 -7.49 -18.93
N THR A 6 3.69 -7.63 -19.33
CA THR A 6 2.75 -6.52 -19.44
C THR A 6 1.34 -6.97 -19.03
N LEU A 7 0.64 -6.14 -18.26
CA LEU A 7 -0.80 -6.27 -17.97
C LEU A 7 -1.48 -4.90 -18.07
N PRO A 8 -2.81 -4.81 -18.21
CA PRO A 8 -3.50 -3.55 -17.97
C PRO A 8 -3.31 -3.07 -16.52
N SER A 9 -3.63 -3.93 -15.55
CA SER A 9 -3.41 -3.69 -14.13
C SER A 9 -3.33 -5.02 -13.38
N THR A 10 -2.31 -5.18 -12.54
CA THR A 10 -2.18 -6.31 -11.59
C THR A 10 -3.38 -6.37 -10.64
N GLN A 11 -3.84 -5.22 -10.15
CA GLN A 11 -5.01 -5.11 -9.26
C GLN A 11 -6.28 -5.67 -9.92
N GLN A 12 -6.61 -5.15 -11.11
CA GLN A 12 -7.80 -5.60 -11.85
C GLN A 12 -7.70 -7.08 -12.25
N TYR A 13 -6.53 -7.52 -12.71
CA TYR A 13 -6.29 -8.93 -13.03
C TYR A 13 -6.53 -9.85 -11.83
N ALA A 14 -6.03 -9.48 -10.64
CA ALA A 14 -6.23 -10.25 -9.41
C ALA A 14 -7.71 -10.29 -8.99
N LEU A 15 -8.40 -9.15 -9.04
CA LEU A 15 -9.84 -9.06 -8.73
C LEU A 15 -10.67 -9.94 -9.66
N ASP A 16 -10.43 -9.86 -10.97
CA ASP A 16 -11.20 -10.62 -11.97
C ASP A 16 -10.87 -12.11 -11.89
N SER A 17 -9.63 -12.48 -11.61
CA SER A 17 -9.26 -13.88 -11.40
C SER A 17 -10.03 -14.51 -10.23
N ILE A 18 -10.20 -13.77 -9.13
CA ILE A 18 -11.00 -14.23 -7.99
C ILE A 18 -12.49 -14.29 -8.35
N LYS A 19 -13.03 -13.28 -9.04
CA LYS A 19 -14.45 -13.26 -9.46
C LYS A 19 -14.79 -14.39 -10.43
N ASN A 20 -13.88 -14.69 -11.35
CA ASN A 20 -14.10 -15.74 -12.34
C ASN A 20 -13.76 -17.13 -11.80
N GLY A 21 -13.17 -17.23 -10.60
CA GLY A 21 -12.77 -18.49 -9.99
C GLY A 21 -11.57 -19.15 -10.68
N THR A 22 -10.77 -18.38 -11.42
CA THR A 22 -9.57 -18.91 -12.10
C THR A 22 -8.37 -18.99 -11.16
N LEU A 23 -8.32 -18.14 -10.12
CA LEU A 23 -7.33 -18.18 -9.06
C LEU A 23 -8.01 -18.11 -7.68
N HIS A 24 -7.41 -18.80 -6.72
CA HIS A 24 -7.82 -18.79 -5.31
C HIS A 24 -6.69 -18.25 -4.45
N SER A 25 -7.04 -17.39 -3.49
CA SER A 25 -6.10 -16.87 -2.50
C SER A 25 -5.47 -18.02 -1.67
N PRO A 26 -4.19 -17.92 -1.25
CA PRO A 26 -3.29 -16.79 -1.47
C PRO A 26 -2.54 -16.85 -2.82
N PHE A 27 -2.39 -15.71 -3.48
CA PHE A 27 -1.53 -15.56 -4.66
C PHE A 27 -0.97 -14.15 -4.78
N CYS A 28 0.02 -13.97 -5.66
CA CYS A 28 0.55 -12.66 -6.01
C CYS A 28 0.80 -12.59 -7.52
N ILE A 29 0.39 -11.46 -8.11
CA ILE A 29 0.53 -11.10 -9.52
C ILE A 29 1.53 -9.96 -9.60
N HIS A 30 2.60 -10.15 -10.36
CA HIS A 30 3.57 -9.11 -10.67
C HIS A 30 3.54 -8.81 -12.16
N ALA A 31 3.62 -7.53 -12.53
CA ALA A 31 3.79 -7.11 -13.92
C ALA A 31 4.98 -6.17 -14.05
N ARG A 32 5.84 -6.40 -15.04
CA ARG A 32 6.95 -5.47 -15.35
C ARG A 32 6.41 -4.12 -15.85
N GLU A 33 5.32 -4.14 -16.63
CA GLU A 33 4.65 -2.95 -17.14
C GLU A 33 3.13 -3.01 -16.93
N GLN A 34 2.51 -1.87 -16.61
CA GLN A 34 1.05 -1.72 -16.57
C GLN A 34 0.55 -0.69 -17.58
N THR A 35 -0.37 -1.04 -18.48
CA THR A 35 -0.89 -0.07 -19.48
C THR A 35 -2.07 0.75 -18.98
N GLN A 36 -2.72 0.32 -17.89
CA GLN A 36 -3.88 0.96 -17.28
C GLN A 36 -3.76 0.92 -15.75
N GLY A 37 -2.61 1.31 -15.23
CA GLY A 37 -2.33 1.29 -13.78
C GLY A 37 -3.37 2.08 -12.99
N ILE A 38 -3.88 1.47 -11.91
CA ILE A 38 -4.94 2.04 -11.07
C ILE A 38 -4.34 2.61 -9.78
N GLY A 39 -4.61 3.88 -9.52
CA GLY A 39 -4.38 4.55 -8.24
C GLY A 39 -5.67 4.73 -7.44
N SER A 40 -5.53 5.25 -6.21
CA SER A 40 -6.68 5.51 -5.34
C SER A 40 -7.64 6.57 -5.92
N ARG A 41 -8.93 6.49 -5.58
CA ARG A 41 -10.00 7.39 -6.07
C ARG A 41 -10.16 7.42 -7.60
N GLY A 42 -9.80 6.34 -8.29
CA GLY A 42 -9.87 6.28 -9.76
C GLY A 42 -8.80 7.11 -10.48
N ASN A 43 -7.80 7.61 -9.76
CA ASN A 43 -6.63 8.22 -10.38
C ASN A 43 -5.84 7.15 -11.15
N GLN A 44 -5.12 7.57 -12.19
CA GLN A 44 -4.18 6.67 -12.88
C GLN A 44 -2.86 6.58 -12.10
N TRP A 45 -2.28 5.38 -12.10
CA TRP A 45 -0.90 5.16 -11.71
C TRP A 45 -0.04 5.31 -12.97
N ASN A 46 0.77 6.38 -13.01
CA ASN A 46 1.61 6.68 -14.16
C ASN A 46 2.81 5.74 -14.22
N ASN A 47 3.16 5.27 -15.42
CA ASN A 47 4.40 4.54 -15.63
C ASN A 47 5.60 5.48 -15.51
N VAL A 48 6.66 4.96 -14.91
CA VAL A 48 7.99 5.55 -14.93
C VAL A 48 8.97 4.57 -15.57
N GLU A 49 10.24 4.96 -15.71
CA GLU A 49 11.27 4.15 -16.37
C GLU A 49 11.40 2.75 -15.76
N SER A 50 11.23 2.64 -14.44
CA SER A 50 11.10 1.36 -13.76
C SER A 50 10.30 1.48 -12.46
N SER A 51 9.36 0.55 -12.26
CA SER A 51 8.58 0.43 -11.01
C SER A 51 8.43 -1.03 -10.61
N LEU A 52 8.38 -1.28 -9.30
CA LEU A 52 7.87 -2.54 -8.76
C LEU A 52 6.35 -2.43 -8.66
N MET A 53 5.63 -3.24 -9.44
CA MET A 53 4.16 -3.24 -9.47
C MET A 53 3.63 -4.66 -9.30
N PHE A 54 2.87 -4.87 -8.23
CA PHE A 54 2.30 -6.17 -7.92
C PHE A 54 1.00 -6.04 -7.15
N SER A 55 0.19 -7.08 -7.19
CA SER A 55 -1.02 -7.23 -6.38
C SER A 55 -1.08 -8.63 -5.80
N PHE A 56 -1.25 -8.73 -4.49
CA PHE A 56 -1.42 -10.00 -3.80
C PHE A 56 -2.81 -10.12 -3.19
N ALA A 57 -3.31 -11.34 -3.13
CA ALA A 57 -4.60 -11.66 -2.56
C ALA A 57 -4.42 -12.58 -1.37
N LEU A 58 -5.12 -12.26 -0.27
CA LEU A 58 -5.22 -13.10 0.92
C LEU A 58 -6.70 -13.33 1.22
N GLU A 59 -7.03 -14.51 1.74
CA GLU A 59 -8.37 -14.70 2.32
C GLU A 59 -8.51 -13.79 3.55
N THR A 60 -9.69 -13.21 3.77
CA THR A 60 -9.90 -12.30 4.91
C THR A 60 -9.70 -13.02 6.25
N LYS A 61 -9.90 -14.34 6.30
CA LYS A 61 -9.63 -15.17 7.50
C LYS A 61 -8.14 -15.30 7.84
N MET A 62 -7.24 -14.97 6.91
CA MET A 62 -5.78 -14.96 7.13
C MET A 62 -5.30 -13.64 7.73
N LEU A 63 -6.14 -12.60 7.71
CA LEU A 63 -5.81 -11.31 8.29
C LEU A 63 -5.95 -11.36 9.82
N PRO A 64 -5.22 -10.52 10.58
CA PRO A 64 -5.40 -10.44 12.01
C PRO A 64 -6.85 -10.13 12.40
N ASN A 65 -7.37 -10.83 13.41
CA ASN A 65 -8.77 -10.65 13.86
C ASN A 65 -9.07 -9.24 14.39
N ASP A 66 -8.05 -8.51 14.82
CA ASP A 66 -8.16 -7.13 15.30
C ASP A 66 -7.98 -6.08 14.18
N LEU A 67 -7.73 -6.50 12.93
CA LEU A 67 -7.65 -5.62 11.77
C LEU A 67 -9.03 -5.35 11.18
N LYS A 68 -9.43 -4.08 11.14
CA LYS A 68 -10.54 -3.64 10.29
C LYS A 68 -10.13 -3.63 8.82
N ILE A 69 -10.98 -4.14 7.93
CA ILE A 69 -10.70 -4.22 6.50
C ILE A 69 -10.41 -2.84 5.90
N GLU A 70 -11.10 -1.80 6.37
CA GLU A 70 -10.93 -0.41 5.95
C GLU A 70 -9.53 0.15 6.26
N SER A 71 -8.79 -0.50 7.16
CA SER A 71 -7.45 -0.08 7.61
C SER A 71 -6.33 -0.96 7.03
N SER A 72 -6.69 -1.87 6.13
CA SER A 72 -5.74 -2.78 5.48
C SER A 72 -4.63 -2.04 4.71
N SER A 73 -4.93 -0.90 4.09
CA SER A 73 -3.91 -0.09 3.40
C SER A 73 -2.85 0.44 4.37
N ILE A 74 -3.25 0.85 5.58
CA ILE A 74 -2.31 1.25 6.64
C ILE A 74 -1.52 0.03 7.09
N PHE A 75 -2.21 -1.08 7.32
CA PHE A 75 -1.59 -2.32 7.79
C PHE A 75 -0.46 -2.79 6.87
N PHE A 76 -0.76 -3.01 5.60
CA PHE A 76 0.24 -3.45 4.62
C PHE A 76 1.25 -2.35 4.26
N GLY A 77 0.85 -1.09 4.32
CA GLY A 77 1.75 0.05 4.13
C GLY A 77 2.86 0.10 5.19
N VAL A 78 2.53 -0.16 6.46
CA VAL A 78 3.53 -0.23 7.53
C VAL A 78 4.41 -1.46 7.38
N ILE A 79 3.87 -2.61 6.99
CA ILE A 79 4.70 -3.81 6.73
C ILE A 79 5.73 -3.52 5.63
N MET A 80 5.29 -2.91 4.52
CA MET A 80 6.20 -2.50 3.43
C MET A 80 7.22 -1.47 3.91
N GLN A 81 6.79 -0.48 4.70
CA GLN A 81 7.67 0.53 5.29
C GLN A 81 8.76 -0.13 6.16
N GLN A 82 8.39 -1.04 7.06
CA GLN A 82 9.33 -1.74 7.94
C GLN A 82 10.27 -2.65 7.15
N PHE A 83 9.77 -3.33 6.12
CA PHE A 83 10.59 -4.14 5.23
C PHE A 83 11.63 -3.29 4.50
N LEU A 84 11.22 -2.21 3.82
CA LEU A 84 12.15 -1.29 3.13
C LEU A 84 13.15 -0.64 4.09
N ARG A 85 12.76 -0.32 5.32
CA ARG A 85 13.68 0.19 6.35
C ARG A 85 14.72 -0.83 6.78
N SER A 86 14.37 -2.11 6.83
CA SER A 86 15.34 -3.17 7.07
C SER A 86 16.39 -3.28 5.96
N LEU A 87 16.09 -2.75 4.78
CA LEU A 87 17.02 -2.61 3.66
C LEU A 87 17.77 -1.26 3.63
N GLY A 88 17.56 -0.38 4.63
CA GLY A 88 18.23 0.92 4.75
C GLY A 88 17.43 2.14 4.28
N SER A 89 16.18 1.96 3.81
CA SER A 89 15.35 3.06 3.32
C SER A 89 14.90 4.00 4.45
N GLN A 90 14.73 5.28 4.15
CA GLN A 90 14.11 6.29 5.01
C GLN A 90 12.59 6.41 4.79
N VAL A 91 12.00 5.47 4.07
CA VAL A 91 10.56 5.49 3.74
C VAL A 91 9.69 5.67 4.98
N TRP A 92 8.61 6.43 4.81
CA TRP A 92 7.54 6.56 5.78
C TRP A 92 6.17 6.51 5.12
N LEU A 93 5.15 6.14 5.89
CA LEU A 93 3.78 6.02 5.39
C LEU A 93 3.01 7.33 5.64
N LYS A 94 2.75 8.07 4.57
CA LYS A 94 1.80 9.20 4.62
C LYS A 94 0.39 8.65 4.60
N TYR A 95 -0.44 9.14 5.52
CA TYR A 95 -1.84 8.75 5.63
C TYR A 95 -2.56 8.95 4.29
N PRO A 96 -3.40 8.00 3.87
CA PRO A 96 -3.65 6.68 4.49
C PRO A 96 -2.82 5.54 3.88
N ASN A 97 -2.20 5.75 2.72
CA ASN A 97 -1.76 4.67 1.85
C ASN A 97 -0.62 5.05 0.91
N ASP A 98 0.09 6.15 1.16
CA ASP A 98 1.17 6.59 0.28
C ASP A 98 2.54 6.37 0.94
N LEU A 99 3.48 5.78 0.19
CA LEU A 99 4.87 5.64 0.62
C LEU A 99 5.65 6.88 0.21
N TYR A 100 6.34 7.48 1.16
CA TYR A 100 7.08 8.74 1.00
C TYR A 100 8.53 8.58 1.44
N ILE A 101 9.43 9.25 0.74
CA ILE A 101 10.78 9.59 1.23
C ILE A 101 10.82 11.12 1.33
N ASP A 102 11.29 11.64 2.45
CA ASP A 102 11.20 13.06 2.80
C ASP A 102 9.77 13.60 2.62
N ARG A 103 9.55 14.49 1.64
CA ARG A 103 8.25 15.09 1.32
C ARG A 103 7.69 14.63 -0.02
N GLN A 104 8.29 13.63 -0.65
CA GLN A 104 7.93 13.19 -1.99
C GLN A 104 7.36 11.78 -1.98
N LYS A 105 6.29 11.58 -2.75
CA LYS A 105 5.66 10.27 -2.92
C LYS A 105 6.53 9.39 -3.83
N ILE A 106 6.89 8.21 -3.35
CA ILE A 106 7.61 7.19 -4.13
C ILE A 106 6.73 6.01 -4.51
N GLY A 107 5.60 5.84 -3.82
CA GLY A 107 4.78 4.63 -3.94
C GLY A 107 3.40 4.76 -3.34
N GLY A 108 2.57 3.74 -3.54
CA GLY A 108 1.25 3.69 -2.93
C GLY A 108 0.71 2.27 -2.80
N ILE A 109 -0.27 2.14 -1.92
CA ILE A 109 -0.99 0.92 -1.60
C ILE A 109 -2.47 1.10 -1.98
N LEU A 110 -3.08 0.07 -2.55
CA LEU A 110 -4.50 0.00 -2.88
C LEU A 110 -5.09 -1.31 -2.36
N THR A 111 -6.22 -1.28 -1.65
CA THR A 111 -6.78 -2.49 -1.02
C THR A 111 -8.26 -2.66 -1.35
N GLN A 112 -8.62 -3.69 -2.11
CA GLN A 112 -10.01 -3.94 -2.49
C GLN A 112 -10.47 -5.32 -2.05
N LYS A 113 -11.60 -5.38 -1.35
CA LYS A 113 -12.24 -6.65 -0.97
C LYS A 113 -13.01 -7.21 -2.17
N VAL A 114 -12.88 -8.51 -2.40
CA VAL A 114 -13.63 -9.27 -3.40
C VAL A 114 -13.97 -10.65 -2.83
N ARG A 115 -15.26 -10.97 -2.75
CA ARG A 115 -15.73 -12.19 -2.06
C ARG A 115 -15.12 -12.25 -0.64
N ASP A 116 -14.54 -13.40 -0.28
CA ASP A 116 -13.86 -13.65 1.00
C ASP A 116 -12.36 -13.35 0.94
N SER A 117 -11.92 -12.54 -0.02
CA SER A 117 -10.52 -12.16 -0.20
C SER A 117 -10.33 -10.65 -0.18
N LEU A 118 -9.13 -10.25 0.21
CA LEU A 118 -8.63 -8.89 0.10
C LEU A 118 -7.47 -8.87 -0.90
N VAL A 119 -7.57 -8.04 -1.94
CA VAL A 119 -6.49 -7.80 -2.89
C VAL A 119 -5.77 -6.51 -2.51
N CYS A 120 -4.48 -6.61 -2.24
CA CYS A 120 -3.59 -5.50 -1.94
C CYS A 120 -2.61 -5.28 -3.11
N GLY A 121 -2.81 -4.18 -3.83
CA GLY A 121 -1.92 -3.69 -4.87
C GLY A 121 -0.90 -2.73 -4.30
N MET A 122 0.34 -2.86 -4.75
CA MET A 122 1.45 -1.98 -4.39
C MET A 122 2.23 -1.56 -5.64
N GLY A 123 2.52 -0.26 -5.71
CA GLY A 123 3.36 0.34 -6.74
C GLY A 123 4.46 1.16 -6.08
N ILE A 124 5.72 0.94 -6.47
CA ILE A 124 6.89 1.68 -5.98
C ILE A 124 7.75 2.08 -7.17
N ASN A 125 8.04 3.37 -7.30
CA ASN A 125 8.94 3.90 -8.32
C ASN A 125 10.39 3.50 -7.99
N LEU A 126 11.06 2.86 -8.95
CA LEU A 126 12.46 2.42 -8.80
C LEU A 126 13.42 3.36 -9.54
N ILE A 127 13.03 3.79 -10.75
CA ILE A 127 13.79 4.70 -11.61
C ILE A 127 12.81 5.66 -12.29
N SER A 128 13.06 6.96 -12.16
CA SER A 128 12.28 8.02 -12.79
C SER A 128 13.07 9.34 -12.81
N LYS A 129 12.85 10.16 -13.85
CA LYS A 129 13.30 11.56 -13.89
C LYS A 129 12.28 12.54 -13.33
N ASP A 130 11.00 12.21 -13.40
CA ASP A 130 9.89 13.13 -13.10
C ASP A 130 9.28 12.89 -11.71
N TYR A 131 9.54 11.73 -11.11
CA TYR A 131 8.98 11.32 -9.82
C TYR A 131 10.08 10.88 -8.86
N ALA A 132 9.84 11.07 -7.56
CA ALA A 132 10.71 10.49 -6.55
C ALA A 132 10.65 8.96 -6.60
N THR A 133 11.77 8.33 -6.29
CA THR A 133 11.98 6.88 -6.35
C THR A 133 12.47 6.35 -5.01
N LEU A 134 12.39 5.03 -4.85
CA LEU A 134 13.14 4.32 -3.80
C LEU A 134 14.64 4.63 -3.92
N GLU A 135 15.36 4.62 -2.80
CA GLU A 135 16.79 4.92 -2.80
C GLU A 135 17.58 3.96 -3.72
N SER A 136 18.50 4.53 -4.51
CA SER A 136 19.21 3.80 -5.57
C SER A 136 20.00 2.58 -5.08
N HIS A 137 20.57 2.65 -3.87
CA HIS A 137 21.29 1.53 -3.27
C HIS A 137 20.40 0.30 -3.02
N ILE A 138 19.09 0.50 -2.90
CA ILE A 138 18.09 -0.57 -2.79
C ILE A 138 17.58 -0.93 -4.19
N SER A 139 17.13 0.06 -4.97
CA SER A 139 16.46 -0.20 -6.24
C SER A 139 17.36 -0.85 -7.31
N GLN A 140 18.67 -0.55 -7.31
CA GLN A 140 19.62 -1.14 -8.27
C GLN A 140 19.92 -2.62 -8.01
N ASN A 141 19.77 -3.08 -6.77
CA ASN A 141 20.03 -4.48 -6.37
C ASN A 141 18.76 -5.33 -6.33
N LEU A 142 17.61 -4.73 -6.61
CA LEU A 142 16.30 -5.36 -6.48
C LEU A 142 16.04 -6.31 -7.64
N THR A 143 15.77 -7.58 -7.33
CA THR A 143 15.10 -8.49 -8.26
C THR A 143 13.64 -8.63 -7.81
N PRO A 144 12.64 -8.50 -8.71
CA PRO A 144 11.23 -8.53 -8.28
C PRO A 144 10.87 -9.81 -7.52
N GLN A 145 11.35 -10.96 -7.97
CA GLN A 145 11.05 -12.23 -7.32
C GLN A 145 11.70 -12.34 -5.93
N GLY A 146 12.99 -12.00 -5.79
CA GLY A 146 13.69 -12.03 -4.51
C GLY A 146 13.06 -11.04 -3.51
N PHE A 147 12.81 -9.81 -3.97
CA PHE A 147 12.16 -8.78 -3.15
C PHE A 147 10.78 -9.23 -2.65
N LEU A 148 9.96 -9.82 -3.52
CA LEU A 148 8.62 -10.28 -3.13
C LEU A 148 8.69 -11.46 -2.15
N ASN A 149 9.62 -12.40 -2.33
CA ASN A 149 9.85 -13.46 -1.37
C ASN A 149 10.19 -12.89 0.02
N ASP A 150 11.21 -12.04 0.10
CA ASP A 150 11.68 -11.44 1.35
C ASP A 150 10.58 -10.57 2.00
N PHE A 151 9.81 -9.84 1.18
CA PHE A 151 8.67 -9.06 1.64
C PHE A 151 7.59 -9.94 2.26
N PHE A 152 7.18 -11.03 1.61
CA PHE A 152 6.16 -11.94 2.16
C PHE A 152 6.67 -12.72 3.37
N GLU A 153 7.95 -13.09 3.42
CA GLU A 153 8.56 -13.68 4.61
C GLU A 153 8.52 -12.71 5.79
N SER A 154 8.60 -11.40 5.56
CA SER A 154 8.49 -10.40 6.63
C SER A 154 7.12 -10.40 7.34
N PHE A 155 6.06 -10.95 6.73
CA PHE A 155 4.70 -10.94 7.30
C PHE A 155 4.63 -11.72 8.62
N VAL A 156 5.47 -12.76 8.79
CA VAL A 156 5.47 -13.58 10.00
C VAL A 156 5.81 -12.78 11.27
N LYS A 157 6.43 -11.61 11.11
CA LYS A 157 6.80 -10.70 12.21
C LYS A 157 5.62 -9.88 12.73
N PHE A 158 4.51 -9.83 11.98
CA PHE A 158 3.40 -8.92 12.22
C PHE A 158 2.09 -9.70 12.40
N THR A 159 1.75 -9.96 13.65
CA THR A 159 0.64 -10.87 14.00
C THR A 159 -0.66 -10.15 14.39
N SER A 160 -0.63 -8.83 14.58
CA SER A 160 -1.79 -8.05 15.01
C SER A 160 -1.84 -6.65 14.42
N TRP A 161 -3.05 -6.11 14.24
CA TRP A 161 -3.27 -4.70 13.93
C TRP A 161 -2.70 -3.81 15.04
N LYS A 162 -2.89 -4.17 16.31
CA LYS A 162 -2.37 -3.39 17.46
C LYS A 162 -0.85 -3.15 17.38
N GLN A 163 -0.07 -4.16 16.99
CA GLN A 163 1.38 -4.04 16.82
C GLN A 163 1.74 -3.11 15.65
N ILE A 164 1.09 -3.28 14.51
CA ILE A 164 1.33 -2.44 13.33
C ILE A 164 0.92 -0.98 13.59
N PHE A 165 -0.23 -0.80 14.22
CA PHE A 165 -0.79 0.52 14.48
C PHE A 165 0.03 1.30 15.51
N SER A 166 0.64 0.64 16.50
CA SER A 166 1.53 1.32 17.44
C SER A 166 2.76 1.93 16.73
N ILE A 167 3.35 1.21 15.77
CA ILE A 167 4.43 1.72 14.91
C ILE A 167 3.93 2.93 14.10
N TYR A 168 2.76 2.80 13.46
CA TYR A 168 2.19 3.89 12.67
C TYR A 168 1.92 5.15 13.49
N LYS A 169 1.36 4.99 14.69
CA LYS A 169 0.97 6.08 15.59
C LYS A 169 2.18 6.94 16.01
N LEU A 170 3.35 6.33 16.21
CA LEU A 170 4.59 7.06 16.54
C LEU A 170 5.00 8.06 15.46
N GLU A 171 4.76 7.72 14.19
CA GLU A 171 5.15 8.56 13.05
C GLU A 171 4.01 9.40 12.48
N PHE A 172 2.80 9.27 13.01
CA PHE A 172 1.64 9.96 12.46
C PHE A 172 1.83 11.49 12.42
N HIS A 173 2.58 12.06 13.36
CA HIS A 173 2.93 13.49 13.39
C HIS A 173 3.61 14.00 12.11
N LYS A 174 4.28 13.15 11.32
CA LYS A 174 4.85 13.52 10.01
C LYS A 174 3.78 13.95 9.00
N ASN A 175 2.52 13.57 9.24
CA ASN A 175 1.38 13.97 8.43
C ASN A 175 0.91 15.41 8.70
N ASN A 176 1.39 16.07 9.77
CA ASN A 176 0.86 17.37 10.22
C ASN A 176 0.95 18.50 9.18
N SER A 177 1.85 18.42 8.19
CA SER A 177 1.94 19.40 7.11
C SER A 177 1.07 19.09 5.89
N PHE A 178 0.37 17.95 5.89
CA PHE A 178 -0.44 17.49 4.76
C PHE A 178 -1.92 17.76 4.99
N SER A 179 -2.67 17.75 3.90
CA SER A 179 -4.11 17.98 3.91
C SER A 179 -4.85 16.85 3.22
N PHE A 180 -6.13 16.69 3.55
CA PHE A 180 -7.05 15.80 2.86
C PHE A 180 -8.37 16.52 2.59
N HIS A 181 -9.13 15.99 1.63
CA HIS A 181 -10.45 16.53 1.30
C HIS A 181 -11.53 15.80 2.09
N PHE A 182 -12.41 16.57 2.73
CA PHE A 182 -13.60 16.09 3.44
C PHE A 182 -14.75 17.08 3.23
N ARG A 183 -15.91 16.61 2.76
CA ARG A 183 -17.10 17.45 2.48
C ARG A 183 -16.79 18.73 1.68
N ASN A 184 -16.02 18.60 0.60
CA ASN A 184 -15.55 19.71 -0.25
C ASN A 184 -14.65 20.74 0.46
N GLN A 185 -14.22 20.48 1.68
CA GLN A 185 -13.24 21.28 2.41
C GLN A 185 -11.88 20.59 2.40
N ARG A 186 -10.82 21.39 2.35
CA ARG A 186 -9.45 20.93 2.54
C ARG A 186 -9.08 21.11 4.01
N LEU A 187 -8.87 20.01 4.70
CA LEU A 187 -8.52 19.98 6.12
C LEU A 187 -7.07 19.56 6.30
N CYS A 188 -6.38 20.12 7.30
CA CYS A 188 -5.04 19.69 7.64
C CYS A 188 -5.09 18.45 8.53
N LEU A 189 -4.19 17.49 8.31
CA LEU A 189 -4.12 16.27 9.12
C LEU A 189 -3.76 16.55 10.58
N LYS A 190 -3.10 17.68 10.88
CA LYS A 190 -2.83 18.13 12.26
C LYS A 190 -4.12 18.40 13.07
N ASP A 191 -5.21 18.73 12.37
CA ASP A 191 -6.50 19.08 12.99
C ASP A 191 -7.41 17.85 13.13
N ALA A 192 -6.91 16.66 12.75
CA ALA A 192 -7.63 15.39 12.83
C ALA A 192 -7.08 14.53 13.98
N ILE A 193 -7.97 13.80 14.64
CA ILE A 193 -7.60 12.81 15.67
C ILE A 193 -7.48 11.44 15.00
N LEU A 194 -6.29 10.83 15.06
CA LEU A 194 -6.11 9.44 14.64
C LEU A 194 -6.69 8.49 15.69
N ASN A 195 -7.72 7.73 15.32
CA ASN A 195 -8.36 6.74 16.19
C ASN A 195 -7.62 5.39 16.14
N ASP A 196 -7.83 4.55 17.15
CA ASP A 196 -7.11 3.27 17.29
C ASP A 196 -7.44 2.21 16.22
N ASP A 197 -8.46 2.46 15.40
CA ASP A 197 -8.77 1.62 14.23
C ASP A 197 -8.24 2.20 12.92
N GLY A 198 -7.42 3.26 12.93
CA GLY A 198 -6.83 3.87 11.73
C GLY A 198 -7.71 4.89 11.02
N SER A 199 -8.95 5.10 11.47
CA SER A 199 -9.79 6.20 10.99
C SER A 199 -9.35 7.54 11.58
N LEU A 200 -9.75 8.63 10.93
CA LEU A 200 -9.59 10.00 11.44
C LEU A 200 -10.90 10.52 12.01
N SER A 201 -10.85 11.28 13.10
CA SER A 201 -12.00 12.05 13.59
C SER A 201 -11.75 13.54 13.35
N VAL A 202 -12.72 14.23 12.74
CA VAL A 202 -12.74 15.67 12.53
C VAL A 202 -14.06 16.22 13.03
N SER A 203 -14.03 17.20 13.94
CA SER A 203 -15.25 17.85 14.45
C SER A 203 -16.31 16.87 14.96
N GLY A 204 -15.89 15.77 15.59
CA GLY A 204 -16.77 14.72 16.11
C GLY A 204 -17.22 13.67 15.09
N GLU A 205 -16.87 13.82 13.80
CA GLU A 205 -17.21 12.85 12.76
C GLU A 205 -16.05 11.93 12.41
N ARG A 206 -16.34 10.64 12.25
CA ARG A 206 -15.35 9.60 11.94
C ARG A 206 -15.24 9.38 10.42
N ILE A 207 -14.01 9.34 9.93
CA ILE A 207 -13.66 9.27 8.52
C ILE A 207 -12.79 8.02 8.32
N TYR A 208 -13.34 7.05 7.61
CA TYR A 208 -12.57 5.90 7.14
C TYR A 208 -11.98 6.22 5.77
N SER A 209 -10.72 5.87 5.59
CA SER A 209 -10.10 5.92 4.27
C SER A 209 -10.47 4.67 3.49
N LEU A 210 -11.70 4.61 2.98
CA LEU A 210 -12.08 3.60 1.98
C LEU A 210 -11.29 3.88 0.69
N ARG A 211 -10.33 3.01 0.33
CA ARG A 211 -9.46 3.11 -0.84
C ARG A 211 -9.56 1.90 -1.71
#